data_AF-A0A929GWA1-F1
#
_entry.id   AF-A0A929GWA1-F1
#
_cell.length_a   1.000
_cell.length_b   1.000
_cell.length_c   1.000
_cell.angle_alpha   90.00
_cell.angle_beta   90.00
_cell.angle_gamma   90.00
#
_symmetry.space_group_name_H-M   'P 1'
#
loop_
_entity.id
_entity.type
_entity.pdbx_description
1 polymer ?
#
loop_
_entity_poly.entity_id
_entity_poly.type
_entity_poly.pdbx_seq_one_letter_code
_entity_poly.pdbx_strand_id
1 'polypeptide(L)'
;MTRAINMSLSLFLLLFFSPHLLNAANSNVVKLGVSAIILPHLSVTSTHQTKSLQISQQDIERGYIEVRSATVFEVRSNIKRAYYLSLTRTGDFYEKVWVMDGNRKFILNDNIVQIYQTSAGFIRGEIKTLNYRFYLSPFTTPGSYSWPIRAEVLT
;
A
#
# COMPACT_ATOMS: atom_id res chain seq x y z
N MET A 1 3.67 -108.83 -32.97
CA MET A 1 4.75 -108.76 -33.98
C MET A 1 4.20 -107.87 -35.10
N THR A 2 4.69 -106.68 -35.45
CA THR A 2 6.07 -106.19 -35.54
C THR A 2 6.05 -104.64 -35.55
N ARG A 3 7.07 -104.01 -34.94
CA ARG A 3 7.32 -102.56 -34.83
C ARG A 3 7.88 -101.94 -36.12
N ALA A 4 7.65 -100.63 -36.31
CA ALA A 4 8.60 -99.60 -36.80
C ALA A 4 7.84 -98.25 -36.71
N ILE A 5 8.16 -97.22 -35.90
CA ILE A 5 9.37 -96.41 -35.68
C ILE A 5 9.95 -95.83 -36.98
N ASN A 6 9.72 -94.53 -37.19
CA ASN A 6 10.48 -93.55 -37.96
C ASN A 6 9.97 -92.17 -37.45
N MET A 7 10.56 -91.50 -36.46
CA MET A 7 11.84 -90.77 -36.45
C MET A 7 12.08 -89.92 -37.69
N SER A 8 11.58 -88.68 -37.65
CA SER A 8 12.14 -87.57 -38.44
C SER A 8 12.29 -86.36 -37.52
N LEU A 9 13.53 -85.92 -37.45
CA LEU A 9 14.09 -84.88 -36.61
C LEU A 9 14.17 -83.61 -37.49
N SER A 10 13.34 -82.61 -37.23
CA SER A 10 13.54 -81.28 -37.80
C SER A 10 13.57 -80.23 -36.69
N LEU A 11 14.80 -79.85 -36.40
CA LEU A 11 15.25 -78.71 -35.61
C LEU A 11 14.80 -77.41 -36.30
N PHE A 12 13.96 -76.60 -35.65
CA PHE A 12 13.70 -75.22 -36.11
C PHE A 12 13.61 -74.25 -34.92
N LEU A 13 14.71 -73.55 -34.73
CA LEU A 13 14.89 -72.16 -34.31
C LEU A 13 13.95 -71.59 -33.21
N LEU A 14 14.51 -71.49 -32.00
CA LEU A 14 14.08 -70.65 -30.88
C LEU A 14 13.99 -69.17 -31.30
N LEU A 15 12.78 -68.61 -31.35
CA LEU A 15 12.56 -67.18 -31.13
C LEU A 15 12.16 -67.00 -29.66
N PHE A 16 13.13 -66.59 -28.85
CA PHE A 16 12.89 -66.11 -27.49
C PHE A 16 11.95 -64.91 -27.54
N PHE A 17 10.68 -65.12 -27.19
CA PHE A 17 9.81 -64.05 -26.71
C PHE A 17 10.41 -63.56 -25.40
N SER A 18 11.11 -62.42 -25.43
CA SER A 18 11.54 -61.70 -24.22
C SER A 18 10.45 -60.72 -23.82
N PRO A 19 9.71 -60.92 -22.70
CA PRO A 19 8.75 -59.92 -22.21
C PRO A 19 9.41 -59.08 -21.10
N HIS A 20 10.49 -58.35 -21.40
CA HIS A 20 11.18 -57.53 -20.41
C HIS A 20 11.74 -56.28 -21.11
N LEU A 21 11.44 -55.02 -20.80
CA LEU A 21 10.67 -54.35 -19.76
C LEU A 21 10.17 -53.05 -20.43
N LEU A 22 8.89 -52.70 -20.27
CA LEU A 22 8.47 -51.32 -20.46
C LEU A 22 9.19 -50.50 -19.39
N ASN A 23 10.22 -49.74 -19.78
CA ASN A 23 10.70 -48.64 -18.95
C ASN A 23 9.57 -47.62 -18.86
N ALA A 24 8.71 -47.76 -17.86
CA ALA A 24 7.93 -46.63 -17.37
C ALA A 24 8.96 -45.59 -16.94
N ALA A 25 9.13 -44.53 -17.74
CA ALA A 25 9.87 -43.36 -17.34
C ALA A 25 9.11 -42.77 -16.14
N ASN A 26 9.49 -43.19 -14.94
CA ASN A 26 8.93 -42.71 -13.70
C ASN A 26 9.45 -41.28 -13.55
N SER A 27 8.70 -40.31 -14.07
CA SER A 27 9.03 -38.91 -13.93
C SER A 27 8.86 -38.56 -12.45
N ASN A 28 9.97 -38.59 -11.72
CA ASN A 28 10.04 -38.06 -10.37
C ASN A 28 9.83 -36.55 -10.46
N VAL A 29 8.57 -36.11 -10.35
CA VAL A 29 8.23 -34.69 -10.25
C VAL A 29 8.58 -34.23 -8.84
N VAL A 30 9.80 -33.69 -8.70
CA VAL A 30 10.23 -33.03 -7.47
C VAL A 30 9.48 -31.70 -7.37
N LYS A 31 8.58 -31.59 -6.39
CA LYS A 31 7.92 -30.32 -6.07
C LYS A 31 8.87 -29.48 -5.23
N LEU A 32 9.59 -28.56 -5.87
CA LEU A 32 10.40 -27.57 -5.18
C LEU A 32 9.48 -26.49 -4.59
N GLY A 33 9.32 -26.47 -3.27
CA GLY A 33 8.59 -25.42 -2.57
C GLY A 33 9.45 -24.16 -2.44
N VAL A 34 9.02 -23.05 -3.02
CA VAL A 34 9.65 -21.74 -2.85
C VAL A 34 8.83 -20.93 -1.85
N SER A 35 9.47 -20.42 -0.81
CA SER A 35 8.89 -19.47 0.14
C SER A 35 9.62 -18.14 0.09
N ALA A 36 8.89 -17.04 0.16
CA ALA A 36 9.44 -15.69 0.30
C ALA A 36 8.75 -14.99 1.48
N ILE A 37 9.52 -14.22 2.26
CA ILE A 37 9.00 -13.37 3.34
C ILE A 37 8.82 -11.96 2.76
N ILE A 38 7.58 -11.48 2.74
CA ILE A 38 7.28 -10.10 2.33
C ILE A 38 7.23 -9.23 3.59
N LEU A 39 8.14 -8.25 3.68
CA LEU A 39 8.18 -7.33 4.81
C LEU A 39 7.08 -6.26 4.71
N PRO A 40 6.50 -5.83 5.85
CA PRO A 40 5.61 -4.67 5.90
C PRO A 40 6.27 -3.41 5.34
N HIS A 41 5.57 -2.70 4.46
CA HIS A 41 6.03 -1.50 3.80
C HIS A 41 4.86 -0.51 3.67
N LEU A 42 5.09 0.71 4.17
CA LEU A 42 4.32 1.91 3.87
C LEU A 42 5.21 2.88 3.10
N SER A 43 4.71 3.48 2.03
CA SER A 43 5.39 4.55 1.29
C SER A 43 4.45 5.71 1.07
N VAL A 44 4.97 6.93 1.23
CA VAL A 44 4.21 8.17 1.06
C VAL A 44 4.94 9.06 0.08
N THR A 45 4.22 9.52 -0.93
CA THR A 45 4.74 10.44 -1.94
C THR A 45 3.99 11.76 -1.82
N SER A 46 4.68 12.84 -1.43
CA SER A 46 4.09 14.18 -1.41
C SER A 46 3.94 14.69 -2.83
N THR A 47 2.71 14.94 -3.25
CA THR A 47 2.38 15.48 -4.57
C THR A 47 2.32 17.00 -4.54
N HIS A 48 1.75 17.57 -3.47
CA HIS A 48 1.64 19.00 -3.29
C HIS A 48 1.68 19.38 -1.82
N GLN A 49 2.38 20.47 -1.52
CA GLN A 49 2.40 21.08 -0.20
C GLN A 49 2.45 22.60 -0.36
N THR A 50 1.44 23.28 0.16
CA THR A 50 1.42 24.74 0.27
C THR A 50 2.58 25.18 1.17
N LYS A 51 3.31 26.20 0.73
CA LYS A 51 4.52 26.69 1.41
C LYS A 51 4.28 27.97 2.21
N SER A 52 3.31 28.77 1.80
CA SER A 52 2.96 30.04 2.43
C SER A 52 1.48 30.34 2.31
N LEU A 53 1.01 31.20 3.19
CA LEU A 53 -0.35 31.72 3.24
C LEU A 53 -0.33 33.21 3.00
N GLN A 54 -1.15 33.66 2.06
CA GLN A 54 -1.43 35.08 1.90
C GLN A 54 -2.74 35.38 2.63
N ILE A 55 -2.67 36.13 3.71
CA ILE A 55 -3.83 36.59 4.48
C ILE A 55 -4.19 37.98 3.98
N SER A 56 -5.42 38.14 3.50
CA SER A 56 -5.96 39.42 3.05
C SER A 56 -6.75 40.12 4.15
N GLN A 57 -7.05 41.42 3.96
CA GLN A 57 -7.94 42.16 4.85
C GLN A 57 -9.33 41.52 4.94
N GLN A 58 -9.84 40.97 3.83
CA GLN A 58 -11.13 40.26 3.81
C GLN A 58 -11.11 38.99 4.68
N ASP A 59 -9.97 38.30 4.76
CA ASP A 59 -9.84 37.11 5.62
C ASP A 59 -9.85 37.50 7.11
N ILE A 60 -9.24 38.64 7.47
CA ILE A 60 -9.28 39.22 8.81
C ILE A 60 -10.72 39.57 9.19
N GLU A 61 -11.44 40.29 8.31
CA GLU A 61 -12.83 40.67 8.53
C GLU A 61 -13.76 39.45 8.69
N ARG A 62 -13.49 38.38 7.94
CA ARG A 62 -14.21 37.11 8.03
C ARG A 62 -13.79 36.28 9.25
N GLY A 63 -12.64 36.56 9.86
CA GLY A 63 -12.06 35.85 11.00
C GLY A 63 -11.45 34.49 10.66
N TYR A 64 -11.38 34.11 9.38
CA TYR A 64 -10.75 32.86 8.95
C TYR A 64 -10.28 32.90 7.50
N ILE A 65 -9.27 32.08 7.19
CA ILE A 65 -8.86 31.75 5.83
C ILE A 65 -9.04 30.24 5.57
N GLU A 66 -9.57 29.90 4.40
CA GLU A 66 -9.70 28.52 3.94
C GLU A 66 -8.73 28.25 2.80
N VAL A 67 -8.01 27.13 2.89
CA VAL A 67 -6.98 26.71 1.94
C VAL A 67 -7.33 25.33 1.46
N ARG A 68 -7.66 25.22 0.18
CA ARG A 68 -8.06 23.97 -0.44
C ARG A 68 -6.87 23.25 -1.05
N SER A 69 -6.91 21.92 -0.99
CA SER A 69 -5.87 21.03 -1.50
C SER A 69 -4.46 21.43 -1.04
N ALA A 70 -4.34 21.93 0.19
CA ALA A 70 -3.09 22.54 0.65
C ALA A 70 -2.00 21.48 0.89
N THR A 71 -2.42 20.25 1.18
CA THR A 71 -1.54 19.09 1.26
C THR A 71 -2.16 17.97 0.43
N VAL A 72 -1.42 17.44 -0.53
CA VAL A 72 -1.81 16.30 -1.35
C VAL A 72 -0.68 15.28 -1.35
N PHE A 73 -0.99 14.03 -1.01
CA PHE A 73 -0.02 12.95 -1.04
C PHE A 73 -0.67 11.62 -1.43
N GLU A 74 0.14 10.72 -1.97
CA GLU A 74 -0.24 9.36 -2.27
C GLU A 74 0.30 8.42 -1.19
N VAL A 75 -0.56 7.56 -0.65
CA VAL A 75 -0.20 6.50 0.29
C VAL A 75 -0.25 5.16 -0.44
N ARG A 76 0.81 4.36 -0.31
CA ARG A 76 0.82 2.96 -0.74
C ARG A 76 1.28 2.08 0.41
N SER A 77 0.61 0.95 0.62
CA SER A 77 0.95 0.02 1.69
C SER A 77 0.59 -1.41 1.33
N ASN A 78 1.51 -2.33 1.63
CA ASN A 78 1.25 -3.77 1.62
C ASN A 78 0.80 -4.28 3.00
N ILE A 79 0.48 -3.38 3.93
CA ILE A 79 -0.02 -3.70 5.26
C ILE A 79 -1.55 -3.63 5.22
N LYS A 80 -2.24 -4.65 5.73
CA LYS A 80 -3.71 -4.68 5.85
C LYS A 80 -4.23 -3.93 7.09
N ARG A 81 -3.37 -3.17 7.75
CA ARG A 81 -3.69 -2.40 8.97
C ARG A 81 -3.86 -0.94 8.60
N ALA A 82 -4.49 -0.21 9.50
CA ALA A 82 -4.55 1.24 9.44
C ALA A 82 -3.18 1.89 9.60
N TYR A 83 -3.14 3.18 9.29
CA TYR A 83 -2.00 4.06 9.54
C TYR A 83 -2.48 5.29 10.32
N TYR A 84 -1.53 6.09 10.80
CA TYR A 84 -1.81 7.37 11.45
C TYR A 84 -1.38 8.51 10.55
N LEU A 85 -2.23 9.51 10.41
CA LEU A 85 -1.85 10.82 9.90
C LEU A 85 -1.48 11.69 11.11
N SER A 86 -0.20 11.99 11.27
CA SER A 86 0.32 12.91 12.27
C SER A 86 0.31 14.32 11.71
N LEU A 87 -0.36 15.23 12.42
CA LEU A 87 -0.46 16.64 12.07
C LEU A 87 0.18 17.46 13.18
N THR A 88 1.20 18.21 12.82
CA THR A 88 1.90 19.12 13.74
C THR A 88 1.60 20.56 13.35
N ARG A 89 1.17 21.35 14.32
CA ARG A 89 0.87 22.78 14.16
C ARG A 89 2.04 23.64 14.64
N THR A 90 2.36 24.68 13.90
CA THR A 90 3.34 25.72 14.24
C THR A 90 2.76 27.11 13.94
N GLY A 91 3.41 28.19 14.38
CA GLY A 91 2.95 29.55 14.15
C GLY A 91 1.83 30.01 15.10
N ASP A 92 1.59 31.32 15.11
CA ASP A 92 0.83 32.06 16.13
C ASP A 92 -0.27 32.98 15.54
N PHE A 93 -0.36 33.07 14.21
CA PHE A 93 -1.37 33.87 13.51
C PHE A 93 -2.79 33.26 13.53
N TYR A 94 -2.98 32.13 14.20
CA TYR A 94 -4.28 31.46 14.28
C TYR A 94 -4.45 30.81 15.66
N GLU A 95 -5.69 30.79 16.13
CA GLU A 95 -6.03 30.17 17.41
C GLU A 95 -6.44 28.71 17.24
N LYS A 96 -7.03 28.40 16.08
CA LYS A 96 -7.66 27.11 15.79
C LYS A 96 -7.53 26.79 14.32
N VAL A 97 -7.28 25.52 14.02
CA VAL A 97 -7.28 25.04 12.64
C VAL A 97 -8.19 23.83 12.51
N TRP A 98 -9.06 23.88 11.51
CA TRP A 98 -9.83 22.73 11.06
C TRP A 98 -9.11 22.07 9.90
N VAL A 99 -8.96 20.76 9.98
CA VAL A 99 -8.39 19.94 8.92
C VAL A 99 -9.49 19.06 8.36
N MET A 100 -9.66 19.09 7.05
CA MET A 100 -10.72 18.40 6.33
C MET A 100 -10.09 17.37 5.39
N ASP A 101 -10.36 16.09 5.64
CA ASP A 101 -9.94 14.93 4.85
C ASP A 101 -11.19 14.25 4.29
N GLY A 102 -11.53 14.59 3.04
CA GLY A 102 -12.82 14.23 2.45
C GLY A 102 -13.99 14.72 3.32
N ASN A 103 -14.82 13.80 3.80
CA ASN A 103 -15.97 14.09 4.67
C ASN A 103 -15.62 14.17 6.16
N ARG A 104 -14.37 13.88 6.53
CA ARG A 104 -13.91 13.91 7.92
C ARG A 104 -13.37 15.29 8.25
N LYS A 105 -13.68 15.77 9.45
CA LYS A 105 -13.18 17.04 9.97
C LYS A 105 -12.54 16.84 11.33
N PHE A 106 -11.36 17.39 11.51
CA PHE A 106 -10.60 17.36 12.76
C PHE A 106 -10.28 18.78 13.19
N ILE A 107 -10.20 19.00 14.50
CA ILE A 107 -9.76 20.26 15.08
C ILE A 107 -8.40 20.00 15.71
N LEU A 108 -7.36 20.73 15.29
CA LEU A 108 -6.06 20.65 15.97
C LEU A 108 -6.08 21.58 17.17
N ASN A 109 -6.46 21.04 18.32
CA ASN A 109 -6.40 21.77 19.59
C ASN A 109 -4.98 21.73 20.17
N ASP A 110 -4.30 20.60 20.04
CA ASP A 110 -2.94 20.39 20.50
C ASP A 110 -1.90 20.66 19.40
N ASN A 111 -0.63 20.75 19.80
CA ASN A 111 0.47 20.96 18.87
C ASN A 111 0.68 19.77 17.92
N ILE A 112 0.37 18.55 18.37
CA ILE A 112 0.48 17.33 17.57
C ILE A 112 -0.80 16.52 17.76
N VAL A 113 -1.41 16.11 16.66
CA VAL A 113 -2.59 15.23 16.67
C VAL A 113 -2.34 14.06 15.71
N GLN A 114 -2.63 12.85 16.17
CA GLN A 114 -2.57 11.64 15.35
C GLN A 114 -3.97 11.16 15.02
N ILE A 115 -4.26 11.08 13.73
CA ILE A 115 -5.56 10.68 13.21
C ILE A 115 -5.44 9.28 12.64
N TYR A 116 -6.20 8.35 13.23
CA TYR A 116 -6.31 7.00 12.72
C TYR A 116 -7.01 6.97 11.35
N GLN A 117 -6.39 6.28 10.39
CA GLN A 117 -6.87 6.13 9.02
C GLN A 117 -7.15 4.66 8.74
N THR A 118 -8.43 4.30 8.69
CA THR A 118 -8.86 2.92 8.42
C THR A 118 -8.61 2.57 6.95
N SER A 119 -7.94 1.46 6.69
CA SER A 119 -7.89 0.86 5.35
C SER A 119 -8.69 -0.44 5.34
N ALA A 120 -9.51 -0.64 4.31
CA ALA A 120 -10.24 -1.90 4.10
C ALA A 120 -9.35 -3.03 3.54
N GLY A 121 -8.06 -2.78 3.31
CA GLY A 121 -7.13 -3.76 2.76
C GLY A 121 -5.76 -3.17 2.45
N PHE A 122 -5.09 -3.72 1.43
CA PHE A 122 -3.85 -3.14 0.93
C PHE A 122 -4.12 -1.79 0.26
N ILE A 123 -3.27 -0.81 0.51
CA ILE A 123 -3.42 0.53 -0.07
C ILE A 123 -2.64 0.57 -1.38
N ARG A 124 -3.35 0.63 -2.50
CA ARG A 124 -2.77 0.61 -3.86
C ARG A 124 -2.68 2.00 -4.48
N GLY A 125 -2.29 3.01 -3.70
CA GLY A 125 -2.16 4.39 -4.17
C GLY A 125 -3.37 5.24 -3.81
N GLU A 126 -3.71 5.30 -2.53
CA GLU A 126 -4.76 6.20 -2.05
C GLU A 126 -4.25 7.64 -2.10
N ILE A 127 -4.95 8.52 -2.83
CA ILE A 127 -4.67 9.95 -2.84
C ILE A 127 -5.41 10.60 -1.67
N LYS A 128 -4.66 11.27 -0.81
CA LYS A 128 -5.18 12.11 0.27
C LYS A 128 -5.07 13.58 -0.11
N THR A 129 -6.17 14.30 0.06
CA THR A 129 -6.24 15.75 -0.15
C THR A 129 -6.74 16.40 1.12
N LEU A 130 -5.87 17.13 1.80
CA LEU A 130 -6.20 17.83 3.02
C LEU A 130 -6.50 19.30 2.72
N ASN A 131 -7.64 19.76 3.21
CA ASN A 131 -8.03 21.16 3.20
C ASN A 131 -7.94 21.71 4.62
N TYR A 132 -7.69 23.00 4.74
CA TYR A 132 -7.48 23.64 6.03
C TYR A 132 -8.34 24.89 6.15
N ARG A 133 -8.85 25.13 7.35
CA ARG A 133 -9.42 26.43 7.72
C ARG A 133 -8.75 26.91 8.97
N PHE A 134 -8.05 28.03 8.87
CA PHE A 134 -7.39 28.69 9.99
C PHE A 134 -8.29 29.80 10.50
N TYR A 135 -8.69 29.72 11.76
CA TYR A 135 -9.37 30.79 12.47
C TYR A 135 -8.31 31.73 13.01
N LEU A 136 -8.32 32.96 12.50
CA LEU A 136 -7.24 33.92 12.69
C LEU A 136 -7.25 34.46 14.11
N SER A 137 -6.06 34.75 14.63
CA SER A 137 -5.91 35.43 15.92
C SER A 137 -6.40 36.88 15.80
N PRO A 138 -6.92 37.48 16.89
CA PRO A 138 -7.33 38.90 16.89
C PRO A 138 -6.19 39.87 16.56
N PHE A 139 -4.94 39.42 16.67
CA PHE A 139 -3.74 40.22 16.38
C PHE A 139 -3.14 39.92 14.99
N THR A 140 -3.75 39.04 14.20
CA THR A 140 -3.27 38.75 12.85
C THR A 140 -3.45 39.97 11.96
N THR A 141 -2.42 40.26 11.16
CA THR A 141 -2.45 41.34 10.18
C THR A 141 -2.43 40.76 8.76
N PRO A 142 -2.90 41.49 7.75
CA PRO A 142 -2.74 41.08 6.36
C PRO A 142 -1.26 40.92 6.01
N GLY A 143 -0.91 39.86 5.31
CA GLY A 143 0.49 39.56 5.00
C GLY A 143 0.75 38.15 4.52
N SER A 144 2.03 37.85 4.33
CA SER A 144 2.50 36.51 3.95
C SER A 144 3.05 35.78 5.17
N TYR A 145 2.56 34.58 5.40
CA TYR A 145 2.94 33.72 6.52
C TYR A 145 3.50 32.39 6.00
N SER A 146 4.50 31.83 6.70
CA SER A 146 4.95 30.47 6.40
C SER A 146 3.83 29.46 6.69
N TRP A 147 3.77 28.39 5.89
CA TRP A 147 2.77 27.36 6.09
C TRP A 147 2.94 26.68 7.47
N PRO A 148 1.91 26.69 8.33
CA PRO A 148 2.05 26.31 9.73
C PRO A 148 1.82 24.81 10.02
N ILE A 149 1.43 23.99 9.04
CA ILE A 149 1.07 22.59 9.28
C ILE A 149 2.09 21.65 8.63
N ARG A 150 2.62 20.72 9.43
CA ARG A 150 3.37 19.58 8.93
C ARG A 150 2.48 18.34 9.01
N ALA A 151 2.33 17.66 7.87
CA ALA A 151 1.57 16.42 7.77
C ALA A 151 2.54 15.26 7.48
N GLU A 152 2.46 14.21 8.29
CA GLU A 152 3.30 13.02 8.20
C GLU A 152 2.44 11.77 8.33
N VAL A 153 2.86 10.68 7.69
CA VAL A 153 2.14 9.41 7.75
C VAL A 153 3.01 8.41 8.51
N LEU A 154 2.44 7.82 9.56
CA LEU A 154 3.08 6.89 10.48
C LEU A 154 2.33 5.55 10.47
N THR A 155 3.02 4.45 10.78
CA THR A 155 2.44 3.11 10.95
C THR A 155 2.16 2.78 12.41
#